data_AF-A0A2W5XCU1-F1
#
_entry.id   AF-A0A2W5XCU1-F1
#
_cell.length_a   1.000
_cell.length_b   1.000
_cell.length_c   1.000
_cell.angle_alpha   90.00
_cell.angle_beta   90.00
_cell.angle_gamma   90.00
#
_symmetry.space_group_name_H-M   'P 1'
#
loop_
_entity.id
_entity.type
_entity.pdbx_description
1 polymer ?
#
loop_
_entity_poly.entity_id
_entity_poly.type
_entity_poly.pdbx_seq_one_letter_code
_entity_poly.pdbx_strand_id
1 'polypeptide(L)'
;MNPTVTARMASDLQDLDAAWSAARALVLRYGANSQGDDAAVQDFGSSTRPSRSLPALAVEGPGFFALADRNVQWFTRSVHPRLASDGTLVDEAGRKLLGFSELEAAERHIATARAHELRLPANSSLAGGPARFEIDPNGAIRIVEKAAGRSLNPPERFVSLGRLCLAVFPAPQKLIRGTGGIMRANAAAGAAKYFSAGAPNLGIVRQAPRSAPVADLSEQLARIWSLTGRAEIDVAMARASDGLERTALNLVK
;
A
#
# COMPACT_ATOMS: atom_id res chain seq x y z
N MET A 1 -29.65 -55.20 -4.45
CA MET A 1 -28.47 -54.31 -4.29
C MET A 1 -27.29 -54.96 -4.99
N ASN A 2 -26.67 -54.26 -5.93
CA ASN A 2 -25.68 -54.85 -6.84
C ASN A 2 -24.29 -54.81 -6.16
N PRO A 3 -23.67 -55.96 -5.82
CA PRO A 3 -22.45 -56.00 -4.99
C PRO A 3 -21.27 -55.27 -5.63
N THR A 4 -21.29 -55.10 -6.96
CA THR A 4 -20.27 -54.40 -7.75
C THR A 4 -20.25 -52.90 -7.49
N VAL A 5 -21.37 -52.27 -7.10
CA VAL A 5 -21.45 -50.83 -6.84
C VAL A 5 -20.88 -50.48 -5.46
N THR A 6 -21.15 -51.32 -4.46
CA THR A 6 -20.60 -51.18 -3.11
C THR A 6 -19.09 -51.35 -3.06
N ALA A 7 -18.53 -52.26 -3.87
CA ALA A 7 -17.07 -52.44 -3.95
C ALA A 7 -16.36 -51.20 -4.54
N ARG A 8 -16.99 -50.52 -5.51
CA ARG A 8 -16.43 -49.33 -6.15
C ARG A 8 -16.45 -48.11 -5.23
N MET A 9 -17.55 -47.87 -4.51
CA MET A 9 -17.63 -46.78 -3.52
C MET A 9 -16.65 -46.97 -2.35
N ALA A 10 -16.36 -48.21 -1.94
CA ALA A 10 -15.38 -48.47 -0.88
C ALA A 10 -13.95 -48.15 -1.32
N SER A 11 -13.61 -48.41 -2.60
CA SER A 11 -12.32 -48.04 -3.18
C SER A 11 -12.14 -46.52 -3.27
N ASP A 12 -13.17 -45.83 -3.78
CA ASP A 12 -13.11 -44.37 -3.95
C ASP A 12 -12.96 -43.62 -2.60
N LEU A 13 -13.54 -44.17 -1.52
CA LEU A 13 -13.39 -43.63 -0.17
C LEU A 13 -11.98 -43.86 0.41
N GLN A 14 -11.32 -44.98 0.08
CA GLN A 14 -9.93 -45.23 0.50
C GLN A 14 -8.95 -44.31 -0.22
N ASP A 15 -9.17 -44.03 -1.51
CA ASP A 15 -8.33 -43.12 -2.28
C ASP A 15 -8.44 -41.68 -1.80
N LEU A 16 -9.63 -41.25 -1.37
CA LEU A 16 -9.86 -39.94 -0.76
C LEU A 16 -9.15 -39.77 0.59
N ASP A 17 -9.16 -40.80 1.44
CA ASP A 17 -8.50 -40.75 2.75
C ASP A 17 -6.97 -40.75 2.60
N ALA A 18 -6.44 -41.48 1.62
CA ALA A 18 -5.03 -41.44 1.25
C ALA A 18 -4.60 -40.05 0.75
N ALA A 19 -5.41 -39.41 -0.09
CA ALA A 19 -5.15 -38.05 -0.60
C ALA A 19 -5.18 -37.00 0.54
N TRP A 20 -6.14 -37.10 1.46
CA TRP A 20 -6.23 -36.24 2.63
C TRP A 20 -5.05 -36.42 3.59
N SER A 21 -4.60 -37.66 3.79
CA SER A 21 -3.42 -38.00 4.59
C SER A 21 -2.14 -37.39 4.02
N ALA A 22 -1.96 -37.49 2.69
CA ALA A 22 -0.81 -36.91 2.00
C ALA A 22 -0.79 -35.38 2.07
N ALA A 23 -1.96 -34.73 1.88
CA ALA A 23 -2.09 -33.28 2.00
C ALA A 23 -1.77 -32.80 3.43
N ARG A 24 -2.24 -33.52 4.45
CA ARG A 24 -1.99 -33.19 5.86
C ARG A 24 -0.51 -33.37 6.25
N ALA A 25 0.16 -34.39 5.71
CA ALA A 25 1.60 -34.57 5.87
C ALA A 25 2.40 -33.43 5.21
N LEU A 26 1.97 -32.95 4.04
CA LEU A 26 2.63 -31.84 3.34
C LEU A 26 2.50 -30.52 4.13
N VAL A 27 1.32 -30.22 4.67
CA VAL A 27 1.08 -29.02 5.50
C VAL A 27 1.91 -29.06 6.79
N LEU A 28 2.01 -30.21 7.46
CA LEU A 28 2.86 -30.36 8.64
C LEU A 28 4.35 -30.21 8.32
N ARG A 29 4.80 -30.71 7.16
CA ARG A 29 6.20 -30.59 6.73
C ARG A 29 6.59 -29.15 6.35
N TYR A 30 5.63 -28.35 5.87
CA TYR A 30 5.84 -26.93 5.58
C TYR A 30 5.63 -26.02 6.81
N GLY A 31 4.81 -26.42 7.78
CA GLY A 31 4.63 -25.67 9.03
C GLY A 31 5.81 -25.76 9.99
N ALA A 32 6.54 -26.89 10.00
CA ALA A 32 7.62 -27.16 10.94
C ALA A 32 8.99 -26.52 10.59
N ASN A 33 9.16 -25.99 9.37
CA ASN A 33 10.42 -25.34 8.94
C ASN A 33 10.46 -23.82 9.21
N SER A 34 9.59 -23.29 10.07
CA SER A 34 9.56 -21.86 10.42
C SER A 34 10.17 -21.52 11.78
N GLN A 35 10.77 -22.50 12.47
CA GLN A 35 11.49 -22.30 13.74
C GLN A 35 12.90 -22.90 13.66
N GLY A 36 13.90 -22.05 13.45
CA GLY A 36 15.31 -22.42 13.63
C GLY A 36 16.25 -22.02 12.49
N ASP A 37 16.40 -20.71 12.26
CA ASP A 37 17.62 -20.13 11.69
C ASP A 37 17.90 -18.78 12.39
N ASP A 38 17.78 -18.77 13.72
CA ASP A 38 18.29 -17.72 14.61
C ASP A 38 19.66 -18.18 15.14
N ALA A 39 20.73 -17.94 14.38
CA ALA A 39 22.09 -17.69 14.89
C ALA A 39 23.13 -17.57 13.75
N ALA A 40 22.79 -16.88 12.66
CA ALA A 40 23.81 -16.09 11.96
C ALA A 40 23.64 -14.66 12.45
N VAL A 41 24.33 -14.33 13.55
CA VAL A 41 24.60 -12.95 13.95
C VAL A 41 25.38 -12.32 12.79
N GLN A 42 24.64 -11.80 11.81
CA GLN A 42 25.15 -10.82 10.88
C GLN A 42 25.49 -9.62 11.74
N ASP A 43 26.79 -9.48 11.95
CA ASP A 43 27.47 -8.34 12.49
C ASP A 43 26.83 -7.06 11.92
N PHE A 44 25.95 -6.43 12.72
CA PHE A 44 25.37 -5.11 12.49
C PHE A 44 26.44 -4.03 12.73
N GLY A 45 27.63 -4.23 12.18
CA GLY A 45 28.58 -3.19 11.80
C GLY A 45 27.97 -2.35 10.71
N SER A 46 26.87 -1.67 11.05
CA SER A 46 26.16 -0.75 10.22
C SER A 46 27.10 0.43 9.94
N SER A 47 27.86 0.31 8.86
CA SER A 47 28.10 1.48 8.02
C SER A 47 26.74 1.88 7.45
N THR A 48 25.91 2.47 8.32
CA THR A 48 24.69 3.20 7.98
C THR A 48 25.15 4.37 7.14
N ARG A 49 25.41 4.11 5.86
CA ARG A 49 25.37 5.17 4.86
C ARG A 49 24.03 5.85 5.10
N PRO A 50 24.01 7.15 5.46
CA PRO A 50 22.76 7.83 5.70
C PRO A 50 21.92 7.70 4.44
N SER A 51 20.83 6.94 4.54
CA SER A 51 19.96 6.76 3.41
C SER A 51 19.27 8.08 3.16
N ARG A 52 19.52 8.71 2.02
CA ARG A 52 18.79 9.89 1.54
C ARG A 52 17.32 9.57 1.20
N SER A 53 16.87 8.33 1.39
CA SER A 53 15.49 7.93 1.21
C SER A 53 14.67 8.21 2.46
N LEU A 54 13.55 8.91 2.30
CA LEU A 54 12.57 9.05 3.36
C LEU A 54 11.84 7.71 3.56
N PRO A 55 11.26 7.46 4.74
CA PRO A 55 10.39 6.29 4.93
C PRO A 55 9.19 6.35 3.97
N ALA A 56 8.63 5.18 3.66
CA ALA A 56 7.40 5.12 2.89
C ALA A 56 6.28 5.83 3.65
N LEU A 57 5.45 6.57 2.93
CA LEU A 57 4.33 7.31 3.50
C LEU A 57 3.02 6.78 2.97
N ALA A 58 2.04 6.68 3.86
CA ALA A 58 0.67 6.34 3.53
C ALA A 58 -0.29 7.35 4.17
N VAL A 59 -1.38 7.64 3.47
CA VAL A 59 -2.51 8.40 4.01
C VAL A 59 -3.48 7.41 4.65
N GLU A 60 -3.69 7.55 5.94
CA GLU A 60 -4.77 6.87 6.66
C GLU A 60 -5.96 7.82 6.77
N GLY A 61 -7.12 7.42 6.25
CA GLY A 61 -8.30 8.28 6.17
C GLY A 61 -8.46 9.00 4.82
N PRO A 62 -9.31 10.03 4.74
CA PRO A 62 -9.63 10.71 3.49
C PRO A 62 -8.49 11.60 2.99
N GLY A 63 -8.27 11.57 1.67
CA GLY A 63 -7.29 12.40 0.99
C GLY A 63 -6.24 11.60 0.23
N PHE A 64 -5.49 12.32 -0.60
CA PHE A 64 -4.43 11.78 -1.44
C PHE A 64 -3.21 12.71 -1.38
N PHE A 65 -2.01 12.14 -1.38
CA PHE A 65 -0.82 12.92 -1.70
C PHE A 65 -0.95 13.46 -3.12
N ALA A 66 -0.54 14.72 -3.31
CA ALA A 66 -0.50 15.35 -4.61
C ALA A 66 0.94 15.38 -5.14
N LEU A 67 1.10 14.94 -6.39
CA LEU A 67 2.36 14.87 -7.11
C LEU A 67 2.24 15.73 -8.37
N ALA A 68 3.32 16.38 -8.78
CA ALA A 68 3.39 17.18 -10.00
C ALA A 68 4.49 16.66 -10.94
N ASP A 69 4.14 16.56 -12.23
CA ASP A 69 5.07 16.22 -13.30
C ASP A 69 4.67 16.94 -14.59
N ARG A 70 5.56 17.75 -15.16
CA ARG A 70 5.35 18.49 -16.43
C ARG A 70 3.96 19.13 -16.55
N ASN A 71 3.54 19.88 -15.53
CA ASN A 71 2.22 20.53 -15.39
C ASN A 71 1.01 19.60 -15.24
N VAL A 72 1.22 18.29 -15.15
CA VAL A 72 0.17 17.31 -14.84
C VAL A 72 0.25 16.95 -13.37
N GLN A 73 -0.91 16.94 -12.71
CA GLN A 73 -1.03 16.51 -11.32
C GLN A 73 -1.49 15.06 -11.23
N TRP A 74 -0.84 14.32 -10.35
CA TRP A 74 -1.15 12.94 -10.01
C TRP A 74 -1.46 12.84 -8.53
N PHE A 75 -2.27 11.86 -8.17
CA PHE A 75 -2.74 11.66 -6.80
C PHE A 75 -2.48 10.22 -6.37
N THR A 76 -2.01 10.00 -5.15
CA THR A 76 -1.76 8.64 -4.62
C THR A 76 -2.06 8.58 -3.13
N ARG A 77 -2.39 7.39 -2.62
CA ARG A 77 -2.54 7.17 -1.17
C ARG A 77 -1.24 6.75 -0.49
N SER A 78 -0.26 6.31 -1.26
CA SER A 78 1.06 5.94 -0.77
C SER A 78 2.16 6.47 -1.68
N VAL A 79 3.28 6.87 -1.07
CA VAL A 79 4.44 7.41 -1.78
C VAL A 79 5.72 6.97 -1.09
N HIS A 80 6.78 6.77 -1.87
CA HIS A 80 8.13 6.54 -1.36
C HIS A 80 8.97 7.77 -1.74
N PRO A 81 9.02 8.79 -0.86
CA PRO A 81 9.72 10.01 -1.20
C PRO A 81 11.23 9.79 -1.19
N ARG A 82 11.88 10.38 -2.17
CA ARG A 82 13.34 10.47 -2.29
C ARG A 82 13.70 11.92 -2.45
N LEU A 83 14.84 12.28 -1.90
CA LEU A 83 15.39 13.60 -2.09
C LEU A 83 16.18 13.64 -3.41
N ALA A 84 15.74 14.46 -4.35
CA ALA A 84 16.46 14.72 -5.59
C ALA A 84 17.71 15.59 -5.32
N SER A 85 18.61 15.67 -6.30
CA SER A 85 19.87 16.43 -6.19
C SER A 85 19.67 17.93 -6.03
N ASP A 86 18.54 18.46 -6.49
CA ASP A 86 18.12 19.85 -6.34
C ASP A 86 17.43 20.13 -5.00
N GLY A 87 17.34 19.10 -4.13
CA GLY A 87 16.69 19.18 -2.83
C GLY A 87 15.17 19.14 -2.88
N THR A 88 14.55 18.84 -4.03
CA THR A 88 13.12 18.58 -4.12
C THR A 88 12.79 17.19 -3.59
N LEU A 89 11.63 17.03 -2.95
CA LEU A 89 11.07 15.72 -2.66
C LEU A 89 10.38 15.19 -3.92
N VAL A 90 10.84 14.04 -4.41
CA VAL A 90 10.28 13.34 -5.57
C VAL A 90 9.87 11.93 -5.19
N ASP A 91 8.95 11.33 -5.95
CA ASP A 91 8.64 9.91 -5.82
C ASP A 91 9.61 9.03 -6.64
N GLU A 92 9.34 7.73 -6.69
CA GLU A 92 10.18 6.78 -7.44
C GLU A 92 10.17 6.98 -8.96
N ALA A 93 9.14 7.67 -9.49
CA ALA A 93 9.03 8.03 -10.89
C ALA A 93 9.61 9.43 -11.19
N GLY A 94 10.19 10.11 -10.19
CA GLY A 94 10.75 11.46 -10.34
C GLY A 94 9.70 12.58 -10.31
N ARG A 95 8.46 12.28 -9.93
CA ARG A 95 7.37 13.26 -9.82
C ARG A 95 7.50 14.00 -8.50
N LYS A 96 7.32 15.31 -8.51
CA LYS A 96 7.56 16.17 -7.36
C LYS A 96 6.40 16.10 -6.36
N LEU A 97 6.71 15.95 -5.09
CA LEU A 97 5.73 15.93 -4.01
C LEU A 97 5.32 17.36 -3.64
N LEU A 98 4.01 17.60 -3.60
CA LEU A 98 3.45 18.90 -3.24
C LEU A 98 3.16 19.00 -1.74
N GLY A 99 3.30 20.21 -1.21
CA GLY A 99 3.01 20.54 0.18
C GLY A 99 2.83 22.04 0.40
N PHE A 100 2.85 22.43 1.67
CA PHE A 100 2.81 23.81 2.11
C PHE A 100 4.14 24.18 2.76
N SER A 101 4.56 25.43 2.57
CA SER A 101 5.67 25.97 3.34
C SER A 101 5.30 26.04 4.83
N GLU A 102 6.30 26.08 5.72
CA GLU A 102 6.03 26.25 7.16
C GLU A 102 5.23 27.52 7.47
N LEU A 103 5.53 28.59 6.74
CA LEU A 103 4.89 29.89 6.95
C LEU A 103 3.38 29.81 6.67
N GLU A 104 3.01 29.16 5.56
CA GLU A 104 1.61 28.91 5.19
C GLU A 104 0.95 27.87 6.10
N ALA A 105 1.70 26.91 6.62
CA ALA A 105 1.19 25.85 7.49
C ALA A 105 0.90 26.32 8.92
N ALA A 106 1.48 27.45 9.35
CA ALA A 106 1.25 28.07 10.65
C ALA A 106 -0.10 28.82 10.70
N GLU A 107 -0.52 29.37 9.56
CA GLU A 107 -1.86 29.90 9.35
C GLU A 107 -2.85 28.73 9.25
N ARG A 108 -3.29 28.25 10.41
CA ARG A 108 -4.18 27.08 10.54
C ARG A 108 -5.39 27.25 9.61
N HIS A 109 -5.62 26.26 8.76
CA HIS A 109 -6.82 26.07 7.94
C HIS A 109 -6.91 26.81 6.60
N ILE A 110 -5.79 27.03 5.88
CA ILE A 110 -5.90 27.52 4.50
C ILE A 110 -6.40 26.39 3.58
N ALA A 111 -7.72 26.30 3.40
CA ALA A 111 -8.37 25.50 2.34
C ALA A 111 -8.05 26.01 0.92
N THR A 112 -7.36 27.16 0.82
CA THR A 112 -7.07 27.93 -0.39
C THR A 112 -5.58 28.18 -0.63
N ALA A 113 -4.67 27.66 0.22
CA ALA A 113 -3.24 27.82 -0.02
C ALA A 113 -2.87 27.06 -1.29
N ARG A 114 -2.00 27.66 -2.10
CA ARG A 114 -1.49 27.00 -3.29
C ARG A 114 -0.48 25.94 -2.84
N ALA A 115 -0.72 24.70 -3.23
CA ALA A 115 0.26 23.64 -2.98
C ALA A 115 1.51 23.90 -3.83
N HIS A 116 2.68 23.86 -3.20
CA HIS A 116 3.97 24.13 -3.83
C HIS A 116 4.87 22.90 -3.73
N GLU A 117 5.90 22.83 -4.57
CA GLU A 117 6.90 21.76 -4.52
C GLU A 117 7.65 21.83 -3.19
N LEU A 118 7.70 20.72 -2.44
CA LEU A 118 8.48 20.68 -1.20
C LEU A 118 9.97 20.62 -1.54
N ARG A 119 10.70 21.64 -1.07
CA ARG A 119 12.14 21.78 -1.28
C ARG A 119 12.86 21.99 0.04
N LEU A 120 14.06 21.45 0.11
CA LEU A 120 15.01 21.79 1.15
C LEU A 120 15.31 23.28 1.15
N PRO A 121 15.35 23.91 2.34
CA PRO A 121 15.85 25.26 2.42
C PRO A 121 17.34 25.25 2.08
N ALA A 122 17.79 26.27 1.34
CA ALA A 122 19.16 26.36 0.82
C ALA A 122 20.24 26.39 1.94
N ASN A 123 19.82 26.65 3.18
CA ASN A 123 20.68 26.66 4.37
C ASN A 123 20.81 25.29 5.05
N SER A 124 20.18 24.24 4.52
CA SER A 124 20.31 22.88 5.04
C SER A 124 21.69 22.31 4.70
N SER A 125 22.36 21.72 5.70
CA SER A 125 23.75 21.25 5.58
C SER A 125 23.86 19.78 5.17
N LEU A 126 22.83 19.26 4.49
CA LEU A 126 22.73 17.89 3.95
C LEU A 126 23.87 17.48 3.00
N ALA A 127 24.72 18.44 2.60
CA ALA A 127 25.93 18.18 1.82
C ALA A 127 26.99 17.34 2.57
N GLY A 128 26.99 17.33 3.91
CA GLY A 128 28.13 16.78 4.67
C GLY A 128 27.86 15.70 5.72
N GLY A 129 26.61 15.48 6.15
CA GLY A 129 26.34 14.66 7.34
C GLY A 129 25.15 13.70 7.22
N PRO A 130 25.07 12.69 8.12
CA PRO A 130 23.89 11.85 8.23
C PRO A 130 22.72 12.67 8.76
N ALA A 131 21.73 12.91 7.90
CA ALA A 131 20.47 13.52 8.26
C ALA A 131 19.41 12.43 8.48
N ARG A 132 18.67 12.53 9.58
CA ARG A 132 17.49 11.70 9.82
C ARG A 132 16.25 12.51 9.48
N PHE A 133 15.32 11.92 8.72
CA PHE A 133 14.03 12.52 8.45
C PHE A 133 13.02 12.05 9.49
N GLU A 134 12.29 12.99 10.06
CA GLU A 134 11.16 12.75 10.94
C GLU A 134 9.91 13.34 10.30
N ILE A 135 8.84 12.55 10.28
CA ILE A 135 7.57 12.96 9.69
C ILE A 135 6.51 12.77 10.75
N ASP A 136 5.94 13.88 11.18
CA ASP A 136 4.86 13.94 12.15
C ASP A 136 3.54 13.43 11.54
N PRO A 137 2.58 12.92 12.34
CA PRO A 137 1.26 12.50 11.83
C PRO A 137 0.46 13.61 11.13
N ASN A 138 0.74 14.87 11.46
CA ASN A 138 0.19 16.05 10.79
C ASN A 138 0.90 16.36 9.45
N GLY A 139 1.79 15.48 9.00
CA GLY A 139 2.58 15.61 7.78
C GLY A 139 3.67 16.67 7.83
N ALA A 140 4.00 17.25 8.99
CA ALA A 140 5.18 18.10 9.11
C ALA A 140 6.44 17.26 8.92
N ILE A 141 7.32 17.70 8.03
CA ILE A 141 8.57 17.02 7.74
C ILE A 141 9.70 17.82 8.38
N ARG A 142 10.48 17.15 9.21
CA ARG A 142 11.64 17.72 9.87
C ARG A 142 12.88 16.90 9.56
N ILE A 143 14.00 17.59 9.53
CA ILE A 143 15.31 17.01 9.34
C ILE A 143 16.07 17.22 10.64
N VAL A 144 16.52 16.12 11.20
CA VAL A 144 17.42 16.11 12.35
C VAL A 144 18.83 16.05 11.78
N GLU A 145 19.49 17.21 11.75
CA GLU A 145 20.89 17.33 11.38
C GLU A 145 21.74 17.22 12.64
N LYS A 146 22.72 16.31 12.66
CA LYS A 146 23.76 16.32 13.70
C LYS A 146 24.79 17.36 13.34
N ALA A 147 25.04 18.30 14.26
CA ALA A 147 26.09 19.31 14.04
C ALA A 147 27.44 18.61 13.80
N ALA A 148 28.12 18.97 12.70
CA ALA A 148 29.44 18.44 12.39
C ALA A 148 30.45 18.96 13.43
N GLY A 149 30.76 18.13 14.43
CA GLY A 149 31.69 18.46 15.51
C GLY A 149 32.28 17.22 16.15
N ARG A 150 33.48 17.33 16.73
CA ARG A 150 34.18 16.24 17.44
C ARG A 150 33.56 15.87 18.79
N SER A 151 32.41 16.43 19.14
CA SER A 151 31.70 16.07 20.38
C SER A 151 31.20 14.63 20.28
N LEU A 152 31.33 13.85 21.36
CA LEU A 152 30.73 12.52 21.44
C LEU A 152 29.20 12.57 21.27
N ASN A 153 28.58 13.70 21.66
CA ASN A 153 27.16 13.99 21.46
C ASN A 153 27.03 15.38 20.83
N PRO A 154 27.07 15.51 19.49
CA PRO A 154 26.82 16.78 18.84
C PRO A 154 25.36 17.21 19.07
N PRO A 155 25.08 18.51 19.29
CA PRO A 155 23.71 18.98 19.38
C PRO A 155 22.96 18.69 18.08
N GLU A 156 21.70 18.27 18.22
CA GLU A 156 20.80 18.04 17.10
C GLU A 156 20.14 19.37 16.70
N ARG A 157 20.17 19.67 15.41
CA ARG A 157 19.50 20.82 14.82
C ARG A 157 18.29 20.32 14.04
N PHE A 158 17.12 20.84 14.39
CA PHE A 158 15.89 20.57 13.67
C PHE A 158 15.71 21.63 12.57
N VAL A 159 15.67 21.18 11.32
CA VAL A 159 15.34 22.02 10.15
C VAL A 159 14.01 21.53 9.61
N SER A 160 13.02 22.39 9.58
CA SER A 160 11.72 22.01 9.05
C SER A 160 11.61 22.28 7.56
N LEU A 161 11.05 21.32 6.84
CA LEU A 161 10.88 21.34 5.39
C LEU A 161 9.54 21.93 4.96
N GLY A 162 8.58 22.01 5.89
CA GLY A 162 7.19 22.29 5.59
C GLY A 162 6.29 21.11 5.92
N ARG A 163 5.07 21.14 5.36
CA ARG A 163 4.02 20.19 5.67
C ARG A 163 3.45 19.57 4.41
N LEU A 164 3.21 18.26 4.43
CA LEU A 164 2.54 17.54 3.36
C LEU A 164 1.12 18.05 3.18
N CYS A 165 0.74 18.29 1.91
CA CYS A 165 -0.63 18.59 1.55
C CYS A 165 -1.35 17.30 1.14
N LEU A 166 -2.63 17.23 1.50
CA LEU A 166 -3.57 16.20 1.06
C LEU A 166 -4.61 16.84 0.15
N ALA A 167 -4.80 16.27 -1.02
CA ALA A 167 -5.87 16.59 -1.94
C ALA A 167 -7.12 15.79 -1.59
N VAL A 168 -8.25 16.48 -1.47
CA VAL A 168 -9.58 15.89 -1.26
C VAL A 168 -10.45 16.25 -2.46
N PHE A 169 -11.21 15.26 -2.92
CA PHE A 169 -12.13 15.38 -4.04
C PHE A 169 -13.57 15.23 -3.57
N PRO A 170 -14.54 15.96 -4.15
CA PRO A 170 -15.96 15.72 -3.92
C PRO A 170 -16.42 14.30 -4.30
N ALA A 171 -15.88 13.75 -5.40
CA ALA A 171 -16.23 12.43 -5.90
C ALA A 171 -14.96 11.59 -6.18
N PRO A 172 -14.23 11.11 -5.15
CA PRO A 172 -12.96 10.41 -5.32
C PRO A 172 -13.08 9.10 -6.11
N GLN A 173 -14.24 8.45 -6.09
CA GLN A 173 -14.54 7.26 -6.89
C GLN A 173 -14.57 7.50 -8.40
N LYS A 174 -14.66 8.76 -8.84
CA LYS A 174 -14.64 9.14 -10.26
C LYS A 174 -13.23 9.45 -10.78
N LEU A 175 -12.21 9.41 -9.92
CA LEU A 175 -10.82 9.56 -10.33
C LEU A 175 -10.41 8.44 -11.30
N ILE A 176 -9.64 8.81 -12.32
CA ILE A 176 -9.12 7.84 -13.30
C ILE A 176 -7.92 7.15 -12.67
N ARG A 177 -7.99 5.83 -12.49
CA ARG A 177 -6.89 5.03 -11.95
C ARG A 177 -5.86 4.76 -13.05
N GLY A 178 -4.60 5.05 -12.75
CA GLY A 178 -3.44 4.67 -13.55
C GLY A 178 -2.74 3.44 -12.98
N THR A 179 -1.54 3.16 -13.50
CA THR A 179 -0.69 2.05 -13.06
C THR A 179 0.00 2.35 -11.73
N GLY A 180 0.08 1.37 -10.83
CA GLY A 180 0.80 1.53 -9.56
C GLY A 180 0.07 2.37 -8.52
N GLY A 181 -1.27 2.39 -8.54
CA GLY A 181 -2.08 3.07 -7.51
C GLY A 181 -2.16 4.59 -7.65
N ILE A 182 -1.58 5.15 -8.71
CA ILE A 182 -1.72 6.58 -9.03
C ILE A 182 -3.09 6.87 -9.65
N MET A 183 -3.56 8.07 -9.42
CA MET A 183 -4.86 8.55 -9.88
C MET A 183 -4.70 9.91 -10.56
N ARG A 184 -5.58 10.18 -11.52
CA ARG A 184 -5.67 11.47 -12.20
C ARG A 184 -7.06 12.05 -12.05
N ALA A 185 -7.14 13.35 -11.79
CA ALA A 185 -8.40 14.07 -11.72
C ALA A 185 -9.08 14.15 -13.10
N ASN A 186 -10.40 14.17 -13.09
CA ASN A 186 -11.24 14.46 -14.25
C ASN A 186 -12.40 15.39 -13.83
N ALA A 187 -13.18 15.88 -14.79
CA ALA A 187 -14.31 16.77 -14.50
C ALA A 187 -15.34 16.12 -13.55
N ALA A 188 -15.57 14.81 -13.67
CA ALA A 188 -16.54 14.07 -12.86
C ALA A 188 -16.11 13.91 -11.38
N ALA A 189 -14.81 13.94 -11.08
CA ALA A 189 -14.28 13.89 -9.70
C ALA A 189 -14.43 15.22 -8.96
N GLY A 190 -14.59 16.32 -9.71
CA GLY A 190 -14.57 17.69 -9.20
C GLY A 190 -13.15 18.24 -9.03
N ALA A 191 -13.06 19.52 -8.66
CA ALA A 191 -11.78 20.17 -8.38
C ALA A 191 -11.18 19.66 -7.08
N ALA A 192 -9.86 19.41 -7.08
CA ALA A 192 -9.10 19.06 -5.89
C ALA A 192 -9.10 20.24 -4.91
N LYS A 193 -9.38 19.98 -3.64
CA LYS A 193 -9.15 20.92 -2.54
C LYS A 193 -7.96 20.44 -1.73
N TYR A 194 -7.01 21.33 -1.46
CA TYR A 194 -5.78 21.00 -0.75
C TYR A 194 -5.87 21.43 0.70
N PHE A 195 -5.40 20.56 1.58
CA PHE A 195 -5.40 20.80 3.02
C PHE A 195 -4.13 20.22 3.65
N SER A 196 -3.73 20.74 4.80
CA SER A 196 -2.64 20.14 5.56
C SER A 196 -3.03 18.76 6.06
N ALA A 197 -2.10 17.80 6.00
CA ALA A 197 -2.29 16.52 6.68
C ALA A 197 -2.64 16.70 8.17
N GLY A 198 -3.52 15.85 8.69
CA GLY A 198 -3.97 15.91 10.09
C GLY A 198 -4.86 17.09 10.46
N ALA A 199 -5.38 17.88 9.51
CA ALA A 199 -6.46 18.80 9.83
C ALA A 199 -7.76 18.04 10.18
N PRO A 200 -8.72 18.69 10.86
CA PRO A 200 -9.97 18.03 11.27
C PRO A 200 -10.69 17.40 10.07
N ASN A 201 -11.17 16.16 10.22
CA ASN A 201 -11.86 15.38 9.18
C ASN A 201 -11.01 14.99 7.96
N LEU A 202 -9.69 15.11 8.07
CA LEU A 202 -8.75 14.70 7.02
C LEU A 202 -7.90 13.52 7.47
N GLY A 203 -7.30 12.85 6.49
CA GLY A 203 -6.37 11.78 6.76
C GLY A 203 -5.12 12.25 7.51
N ILE A 204 -4.55 11.34 8.28
CA ILE A 204 -3.24 11.50 8.89
C ILE A 204 -2.19 10.81 8.03
N VAL A 205 -0.96 11.33 8.07
CA VAL A 205 0.17 10.70 7.40
C VAL A 205 0.78 9.70 8.37
N ARG A 206 0.91 8.45 7.94
CA ARG A 206 1.70 7.46 8.67
C ARG A 206 2.94 7.09 7.89
N GLN A 207 4.03 6.92 8.63
CA GLN A 207 5.19 6.21 8.12
C GLN A 207 4.78 4.74 8.02
N ALA A 208 4.57 4.29 6.80
CA ALA A 208 4.26 2.89 6.57
C ALA A 208 5.58 2.11 6.63
N PRO A 209 5.69 1.02 7.41
CA PRO A 209 6.70 0.02 7.09
C PRO A 209 6.46 -0.37 5.64
N ARG A 210 7.54 -0.35 4.82
CA ARG A 210 7.53 -0.56 3.36
C ARG A 210 6.47 -1.59 3.00
N SER A 211 5.28 -1.13 2.61
CA SER A 211 4.11 -2.02 2.63
C SER A 211 4.30 -3.04 1.53
N ALA A 212 4.51 -4.29 1.92
CA ALA A 212 4.02 -5.41 1.14
C ALA A 212 2.51 -5.16 0.94
N PRO A 213 1.95 -5.45 -0.24
CA PRO A 213 0.53 -5.29 -0.48
C PRO A 213 -0.26 -6.26 0.41
N VAL A 214 -0.55 -5.85 1.64
CA VAL A 214 -1.48 -6.56 2.53
C VAL A 214 -2.87 -5.97 2.29
N ALA A 215 -3.37 -6.15 1.06
CA ALA A 215 -4.76 -6.55 1.00
C ALA A 215 -4.73 -7.98 1.55
N ASP A 216 -5.53 -8.25 2.58
CA ASP A 216 -5.56 -9.53 3.25
C ASP A 216 -5.75 -10.62 2.17
N LEU A 217 -4.64 -11.26 1.80
CA LEU A 217 -4.61 -12.20 0.68
C LEU A 217 -5.61 -13.33 0.97
N SER A 218 -5.81 -13.63 2.25
CA SER A 218 -6.82 -14.56 2.74
C SER A 218 -8.24 -14.14 2.38
N GLU A 219 -8.62 -12.87 2.60
CA GLU A 219 -9.95 -12.35 2.26
C GLU A 219 -10.15 -12.26 0.74
N GLN A 220 -9.13 -11.84 -0.01
CA GLN A 220 -9.19 -11.82 -1.47
C GLN A 220 -9.30 -13.23 -2.06
N LEU A 221 -8.53 -14.20 -1.54
CA LEU A 221 -8.62 -15.59 -1.97
C LEU A 221 -9.96 -16.20 -1.60
N ALA A 222 -10.48 -15.96 -0.40
CA ALA A 222 -11.82 -16.42 0.01
C ALA A 222 -12.91 -15.86 -0.90
N ARG A 223 -12.79 -14.59 -1.31
CA ARG A 223 -13.74 -13.97 -2.25
C ARG A 223 -13.63 -14.58 -3.64
N ILE A 224 -12.43 -14.82 -4.15
CA ILE A 224 -12.22 -15.50 -5.44
C ILE A 224 -12.82 -16.90 -5.38
N TRP A 225 -12.54 -17.68 -4.33
CA TRP A 225 -13.10 -19.02 -4.13
C TRP A 225 -14.63 -19.02 -4.08
N SER A 226 -15.24 -18.05 -3.39
CA SER A 226 -16.70 -17.93 -3.34
C SER A 226 -17.34 -17.65 -4.71
N LEU A 227 -16.62 -16.92 -5.59
CA LEU A 227 -17.07 -16.64 -6.95
C LEU A 227 -16.94 -17.87 -7.85
N THR A 228 -15.83 -18.61 -7.75
CA THR A 228 -15.63 -19.85 -8.52
C THR A 228 -16.65 -20.91 -8.12
N GLY A 229 -16.88 -21.10 -6.82
CA GLY A 229 -17.86 -22.07 -6.32
C GLY A 229 -19.29 -21.76 -6.78
N ARG A 230 -19.67 -20.48 -6.86
CA ARG A 230 -20.98 -20.08 -7.44
C ARG A 230 -21.07 -20.44 -8.92
N ALA A 231 -20.04 -20.16 -9.71
CA ALA A 231 -20.03 -20.49 -11.13
C ALA A 231 -20.15 -22.01 -11.38
N GLU A 232 -19.52 -22.85 -10.55
CA GLU A 232 -19.65 -24.30 -10.64
C GLU A 232 -21.07 -24.79 -10.33
N ILE A 233 -21.73 -24.20 -9.31
CA ILE A 233 -23.13 -24.50 -8.97
C ILE A 233 -24.06 -24.11 -10.13
N ASP A 234 -23.86 -22.93 -10.74
CA ASP A 234 -24.67 -22.47 -11.87
C ASP A 234 -24.54 -23.42 -13.08
N VAL A 235 -23.32 -23.89 -13.37
CA VAL A 235 -23.07 -24.88 -14.43
C VAL A 235 -23.71 -26.23 -14.09
N ALA A 236 -23.65 -26.68 -12.84
CA ALA A 236 -24.29 -27.91 -12.40
C ALA A 236 -25.82 -27.83 -12.50
N MET A 237 -26.41 -26.69 -12.12
CA MET A 237 -27.86 -26.45 -12.28
C MET A 237 -28.29 -26.42 -13.74
N ALA A 238 -27.53 -25.76 -14.61
CA ALA A 238 -27.81 -25.76 -16.05
C ALA A 238 -27.80 -27.18 -16.62
N ARG A 239 -26.78 -27.99 -16.29
CA ARG A 239 -26.70 -29.40 -16.72
C ARG A 239 -27.85 -30.25 -16.19
N ALA A 240 -28.26 -30.03 -14.94
CA ALA A 240 -29.40 -30.73 -14.36
C ALA A 240 -30.71 -30.37 -15.09
N SER A 241 -30.91 -29.09 -15.41
CA SER A 241 -32.04 -28.60 -16.20
C SER A 241 -32.10 -29.25 -17.58
N ASP A 242 -30.99 -29.24 -18.32
CA ASP A 242 -30.89 -29.88 -19.64
C ASP A 242 -31.18 -31.39 -19.58
N GLY A 243 -30.71 -32.04 -18.51
CA GLY A 243 -30.96 -33.47 -18.26
C GLY A 243 -32.45 -33.77 -18.06
N LEU A 244 -33.16 -32.92 -17.29
CA LEU A 244 -34.59 -33.03 -17.05
C LEU A 244 -35.43 -32.75 -18.31
N GLU A 245 -35.03 -31.75 -19.10
CA GLU A 245 -35.68 -31.45 -20.38
C GLU A 245 -35.56 -32.64 -21.35
N ARG A 246 -34.38 -33.25 -21.40
CA ARG A 246 -34.13 -34.40 -22.26
C ARG A 246 -34.90 -35.65 -21.84
N THR A 247 -35.05 -35.91 -20.54
CA THR A 247 -35.90 -37.01 -20.06
C THR A 247 -37.38 -36.73 -20.29
N ALA A 248 -37.84 -35.48 -20.11
CA ALA A 248 -39.22 -35.10 -20.41
C ALA A 248 -39.57 -35.30 -21.90
N LEU A 249 -38.68 -34.89 -22.81
CA LEU A 249 -38.85 -35.10 -24.26
C LEU A 249 -38.90 -36.58 -24.65
N ASN A 250 -38.18 -37.45 -23.94
CA ASN A 250 -38.18 -38.88 -24.21
C ASN A 250 -39.43 -39.61 -23.72
N LEU A 251 -40.21 -39.02 -22.79
CA LEU A 251 -41.45 -39.61 -22.26
C LEU A 251 -42.69 -39.38 -23.13
N VAL A 252 -42.60 -38.51 -24.14
CA VAL A 252 -43.72 -38.15 -25.04
C VAL A 252 -43.73 -39.02 -26.32
N LYS A 253 -42.88 -40.04 -26.39
CA LYS A 253 -42.88 -41.06 -27.47
C LYS A 253 -43.53 -42.36 -26.99
#